data_AF-A0A7H4P0E6-F1
#
_entry.id   AF-A0A7H4P0E6-F1
#
_cell.length_a   1.000
_cell.length_b   1.000
_cell.length_c   1.000
_cell.angle_alpha   90.00
_cell.angle_beta   90.00
_cell.angle_gamma   90.00
#
_symmetry.space_group_name_H-M   'P 1'
#
loop_
_entity.id
_entity.type
_entity.pdbx_description
1 polymer ?
#
loop_
_entity_poly.entity_id
_entity_poly.type
_entity_poly.pdbx_seq_one_letter_code
_entity_poly.pdbx_strand_id
1 'polypeptide(L)'
;MTLLPWHPPYDWQWMFHFLEARTVQGIETFVDNSYCRSFALNGHAGLIAVTPDDAAQGMRGDAFRRATAGRGRVPGAGCALI
;
A
#
# COMPACT_ATOMS: atom_id res chain seq x y z
N MET A 1 3.11 -11.29 3.81
CA MET A 1 2.35 -11.42 2.55
C MET A 1 1.07 -12.17 2.81
N THR A 2 -0.06 -11.50 2.60
CA THR A 2 -1.43 -12.03 2.70
C THR A 2 -2.14 -11.84 1.36
N LEU A 3 -2.88 -12.85 0.87
CA LEU A 3 -3.72 -12.72 -0.32
C LEU A 3 -5.16 -12.40 0.09
N LEU A 4 -5.73 -11.34 -0.46
CA LEU A 4 -7.14 -10.98 -0.35
C LEU A 4 -7.83 -11.30 -1.68
N PRO A 5 -8.59 -12.40 -1.79
CA PRO A 5 -9.25 -12.76 -3.04
C PRO A 5 -10.36 -11.76 -3.40
N TRP A 6 -10.60 -11.59 -4.70
CA TRP A 6 -11.74 -10.85 -5.23
C TRP A 6 -12.55 -11.73 -6.20
N HIS A 7 -13.78 -11.32 -6.51
CA HIS A 7 -14.57 -11.96 -7.55
C HIS A 7 -14.47 -11.15 -8.86
N PRO A 8 -13.99 -11.74 -9.96
CA PRO A 8 -13.93 -11.04 -11.25
C PRO A 8 -15.33 -10.68 -11.80
N PRO A 9 -15.43 -9.68 -12.69
CA PRO A 9 -14.34 -8.79 -13.12
C PRO A 9 -14.10 -7.64 -12.12
N TYR A 10 -12.83 -7.35 -11.83
CA TYR A 10 -12.43 -6.15 -11.08
C TYR A 10 -11.28 -5.46 -11.83
N ASP A 11 -11.48 -4.19 -12.20
CA ASP A 11 -10.51 -3.44 -12.99
C ASP A 11 -9.48 -2.76 -12.06
N TRP A 12 -8.40 -3.49 -11.76
CA TRP A 12 -7.31 -3.00 -10.92
C TRP A 12 -6.56 -1.84 -11.53
N GLN A 13 -6.37 -1.86 -12.85
CA GLN A 13 -5.65 -0.81 -13.54
C GLN A 13 -6.39 0.53 -13.42
N TRP A 14 -7.71 0.52 -13.63
CA TRP A 14 -8.54 1.70 -13.42
C TRP A 14 -8.51 2.16 -11.96
N MET A 15 -8.63 1.24 -11.00
CA MET A 15 -8.59 1.58 -9.58
C MET A 15 -7.24 2.21 -9.20
N PHE A 16 -6.14 1.68 -9.71
CA PHE A 16 -4.79 2.19 -9.43
C PHE A 16 -4.58 3.57 -10.04
N HIS A 17 -5.01 3.81 -11.28
CA HIS A 17 -4.98 5.15 -11.87
C HIS A 17 -5.85 6.15 -11.10
N PHE A 18 -7.02 5.72 -10.62
CA PHE A 18 -7.90 6.56 -9.81
C PHE A 18 -7.23 7.02 -8.51
N LEU A 19 -6.54 6.10 -7.83
CA LEU A 19 -5.83 6.37 -6.58
C LEU A 19 -4.53 7.15 -6.82
N GLU A 20 -3.78 6.83 -7.87
CA GLU A 20 -2.53 7.52 -8.24
C GLU A 20 -2.79 9.02 -8.48
N ALA A 21 -3.85 9.35 -9.22
CA ALA A 21 -4.24 10.74 -9.48
C ALA A 21 -4.60 11.54 -8.21
N ARG A 22 -4.76 10.88 -7.06
CA ARG A 22 -5.13 11.47 -5.77
C ARG A 22 -4.08 11.26 -4.68
N THR A 23 -2.90 10.78 -5.06
CA THR A 23 -1.81 10.53 -4.11
C THR A 23 -1.49 11.76 -3.27
N VAL A 24 -1.45 11.56 -1.96
CA VAL A 24 -0.99 12.56 -1.01
C VAL A 24 0.51 12.42 -0.82
N GLN A 25 1.24 13.46 -1.23
CA GLN A 25 2.70 13.50 -1.14
C GLN A 25 3.18 13.19 0.28
N GLY A 26 4.07 12.20 0.38
CA GLY A 26 4.65 11.78 1.66
C GLY A 26 3.76 10.85 2.49
N ILE A 27 2.52 10.58 2.10
CA ILE A 27 1.64 9.58 2.77
C ILE A 27 1.44 8.36 1.90
N GLU A 28 1.34 8.59 0.58
CA GLU A 28 1.04 7.58 -0.43
C GLU A 28 2.12 7.58 -1.51
N THR A 29 2.38 6.41 -2.08
CA THR A 29 3.31 6.25 -3.20
C THR A 29 2.87 5.09 -4.07
N PHE A 30 2.96 5.27 -5.38
CA PHE A 30 2.83 4.21 -6.37
C PHE A 30 4.20 3.90 -6.97
N VAL A 31 4.61 2.62 -6.93
CA VAL A 31 5.86 2.11 -7.54
C VAL A 31 5.59 0.72 -8.08
N ASP A 32 6.02 0.41 -9.31
CA ASP A 32 6.01 -0.94 -9.89
C ASP A 32 4.67 -1.69 -9.69
N ASN A 33 3.56 -1.06 -10.07
CA ASN A 33 2.19 -1.60 -9.93
C ASN A 33 1.81 -1.95 -8.48
N SER A 34 2.42 -1.29 -7.50
CA SER A 34 2.15 -1.44 -6.09
C SER A 34 1.78 -0.10 -5.47
N TYR A 35 0.68 -0.10 -4.72
CA TYR A 35 0.26 1.04 -3.92
C TYR A 35 0.76 0.86 -2.50
N CYS A 36 1.48 1.86 -1.99
CA CYS A 36 1.90 1.90 -0.60
C CYS A 36 1.35 3.14 0.10
N ARG A 37 0.95 2.98 1.36
CA ARG A 37 0.53 4.08 2.22
C ARG A 37 0.93 3.89 3.66
N SER A 38 1.08 4.99 4.39
CA SER A 38 1.09 4.92 5.85
C SER A 38 -0.30 4.72 6.44
N PHE A 39 -0.33 4.08 7.61
CA PHE A 39 -1.52 3.86 8.42
C PHE A 39 -1.18 3.99 9.91
N ALA A 40 -2.19 4.34 10.69
CA ALA A 40 -2.15 4.27 12.14
C ALA A 40 -3.42 3.56 12.64
N LEU A 41 -3.27 2.57 13.52
CA LEU A 41 -4.36 1.78 14.08
C LEU A 41 -3.99 1.35 15.51
N ASN A 42 -4.84 1.68 16.48
CA ASN A 42 -4.68 1.29 17.90
C ASN A 42 -3.29 1.61 18.49
N GLY A 43 -2.76 2.80 18.21
CA GLY A 43 -1.43 3.22 18.70
C GLY A 43 -0.25 2.59 17.94
N HIS A 44 -0.51 1.78 16.91
CA HIS A 44 0.51 1.27 16.00
C HIS A 44 0.51 2.08 14.72
N ALA A 45 1.71 2.38 14.20
CA ALA A 45 1.89 3.01 12.91
C ALA A 45 2.81 2.15 12.03
N GLY A 46 2.53 2.15 10.73
CA GLY A 46 3.25 1.34 9.77
C GLY A 46 2.90 1.69 8.33
N LEU A 47 3.42 0.86 7.42
CA LEU A 47 3.07 0.92 6.00
C LEU A 47 2.24 -0.29 5.61
N ILE A 48 1.27 -0.07 4.74
CA ILE A 48 0.63 -1.14 3.98
C ILE A 48 1.09 -0.99 2.53
N ALA A 49 1.49 -2.09 1.92
CA ALA A 49 1.74 -2.18 0.49
C ALA A 49 0.78 -3.22 -0.10
N VAL A 50 0.18 -2.90 -1.24
CA VAL A 50 -0.70 -3.82 -1.98
C VAL A 50 -0.33 -3.88 -3.46
N THR A 51 -0.37 -5.09 -4.00
CA THR A 51 -0.09 -5.39 -5.41
C THR A 51 -1.20 -6.31 -5.94
N PRO A 52 -1.89 -5.95 -7.04
CA PRO A 52 -2.84 -6.84 -7.69
C PRO A 52 -2.14 -8.10 -8.22
N ASP A 53 -2.77 -9.26 -8.09
CA ASP A 53 -2.36 -10.51 -8.70
C ASP A 53 -3.54 -11.12 -9.46
N ASP A 54 -3.60 -10.82 -10.76
CA ASP A 54 -4.67 -11.30 -11.63
C ASP A 54 -4.68 -12.82 -11.77
N ALA A 55 -3.51 -13.48 -11.72
CA ALA A 55 -3.41 -14.94 -11.81
C ALA A 55 -3.99 -15.62 -10.57
N ALA A 56 -3.80 -15.01 -9.40
CA ALA A 56 -4.38 -15.47 -8.13
C ALA A 56 -5.79 -14.94 -7.88
N GLN A 57 -6.32 -14.08 -8.75
CA GLN A 57 -7.59 -13.37 -8.58
C GLN A 57 -7.68 -12.70 -7.19
N GLY A 58 -6.59 -12.08 -6.76
CA GLY A 58 -6.49 -11.53 -5.40
C GLY A 58 -5.42 -10.44 -5.26
N MET A 59 -5.60 -9.57 -4.28
CA MET A 59 -4.60 -8.56 -3.92
C MET A 59 -3.62 -9.15 -2.93
N ARG A 60 -2.33 -9.03 -3.21
CA ARG A 60 -1.27 -9.34 -2.25
C ARG A 60 -1.02 -8.12 -1.40
N GLY A 61 -1.09 -8.29 -0.08
CA GLY A 61 -0.86 -7.24 0.90
C GLY A 61 0.27 -7.58 1.87
N ASP A 62 1.05 -6.57 2.21
CA ASP A 62 2.06 -6.61 3.27
C ASP A 62 1.86 -5.44 4.23
N ALA A 63 2.00 -5.72 5.52
CA ALA A 63 1.98 -4.71 6.57
C ALA A 63 3.33 -4.66 7.27
N PHE A 64 4.00 -3.52 7.19
CA PHE A 64 5.29 -3.28 7.83
C PHE A 64 5.06 -2.42 9.08
N ARG A 65 5.23 -3.02 10.26
CA ARG A 65 5.22 -2.27 11.52
C ARG A 65 6.54 -1.53 11.67
N ARG A 66 6.46 -0.29 12.12
CA ARG A 66 7.64 0.47 12.51
C ARG A 66 8.27 -0.08 13.81
N ALA A 67 9.57 -0.33 13.81
CA ALA A 67 10.34 -0.39 15.06
C ALA A 67 10.44 1.04 15.63
N THR A 68 10.08 1.22 16.88
CA THR A 68 9.98 2.53 17.56
C THR A 68 11.29 3.34 17.50
N ALA A 69 11.31 4.47 16.75
CA ALA A 69 12.09 5.72 17.03
C ALA A 69 12.02 6.76 15.88
N GLY A 70 11.18 7.80 15.98
CA GLY A 70 11.26 9.09 15.23
C GLY A 70 10.81 9.14 13.74
N ARG A 71 9.87 10.03 13.36
CA ARG A 71 9.28 10.17 12.00
C ARG A 71 10.32 9.90 10.89
N GLY A 72 10.25 8.74 10.25
CA GLY A 72 11.27 8.24 9.33
C GLY A 72 10.65 7.61 8.10
N ARG A 73 11.20 7.94 6.93
CA ARG A 73 10.86 7.36 5.63
C ARG A 73 11.33 5.90 5.60
N VAL A 74 10.51 4.97 5.12
CA VAL A 74 10.96 3.57 4.94
C VAL A 74 11.84 3.50 3.69
N PRO A 75 13.05 2.91 3.75
CA PRO A 75 13.93 2.77 2.59
C PRO A 75 13.20 2.02 1.46
N GLY A 76 13.13 2.63 0.27
CA GLY A 76 12.51 2.03 -0.92
C GLY A 76 11.01 2.29 -1.12
N ALA A 77 10.25 2.67 -0.09
CA ALA A 77 8.79 2.77 -0.20
C ALA A 77 8.25 4.16 -0.60
N GLY A 78 9.09 5.20 -0.66
CA GLY A 78 8.67 6.57 -0.98
C GLY A 78 7.83 7.27 0.12
N CYS A 79 6.99 6.52 0.84
CA CYS A 79 6.07 6.93 1.89
C CYS A 79 6.73 7.34 3.22
N ALA A 80 6.16 8.36 3.86
CA ALA A 80 6.41 8.72 5.24
C ALA A 80 5.27 8.23 6.15
N LEU A 81 5.61 7.96 7.41
CA LEU A 81 4.63 7.61 8.44
C LEU A 81 4.02 8.89 9.03
N ILE A 82 2.68 8.93 9.06
CA ILE A 82 1.91 9.99 9.73
C ILE A 82 2.05 9.92 11.24
#